data_AF-A0A7W1TU12-F1
#
_entry.id   AF-A0A7W1TU12-F1
#
_cell.length_a   1.000
_cell.length_b   1.000
_cell.length_c   1.000
_cell.angle_alpha   90.00
_cell.angle_beta   90.00
_cell.angle_gamma   90.00
#
_symmetry.space_group_name_H-M   'P 1'
#
loop_
_entity.id
_entity.type
_entity.pdbx_description
1 polymer ?
#
loop_
_entity_poly.entity_id
_entity_poly.type
_entity_poly.pdbx_seq_one_letter_code
_entity_poly.pdbx_strand_id
1 'polypeptide(L)'
;MNRRDVEAFVHRDWAAVQDSKSAYWADQFRRHGWGAAWRAADALWVDVRLAQPEYPSAADRERDLAHHLTLRARLDRAASAFTSR
;
A
#
# COMPACT_ATOMS: atom_id res chain seq x y z
N MET A 1 -15.61 -3.43 -19.76
CA MET A 1 -14.37 -2.68 -19.99
C MET A 1 -13.97 -2.88 -21.44
N ASN A 2 -13.90 -1.81 -22.22
CA ASN A 2 -13.52 -1.85 -23.63
C ASN A 2 -12.07 -1.35 -23.82
N ARG A 3 -11.49 -1.50 -25.01
CA ARG A 3 -10.10 -1.10 -25.30
C ARG A 3 -9.80 0.37 -24.99
N ARG A 4 -10.72 1.29 -25.29
CA ARG A 4 -10.55 2.72 -25.03
C ARG A 4 -10.49 3.03 -23.54
N ASP A 5 -11.25 2.28 -22.72
CA ASP A 5 -11.21 2.43 -21.26
C ASP A 5 -9.83 2.05 -20.71
N VAL A 6 -9.23 0.98 -21.25
CA VAL A 6 -7.89 0.52 -20.86
C VAL A 6 -6.84 1.55 -21.30
N GLU A 7 -6.92 2.06 -22.53
CA GLU A 7 -6.01 3.10 -23.04
C GLU A 7 -6.09 4.36 -22.18
N ALA A 8 -7.31 4.83 -21.86
CA ALA A 8 -7.50 5.99 -20.98
C ALA A 8 -6.96 5.75 -19.57
N PHE A 9 -7.12 4.54 -19.02
CA PHE A 9 -6.56 4.19 -17.71
C PHE A 9 -5.03 4.19 -17.72
N VAL A 10 -4.40 3.64 -18.76
CA VAL A 10 -2.94 3.56 -18.88
C VAL A 10 -2.32 4.94 -19.08
N HIS A 11 -2.96 5.80 -19.89
CA HIS A 11 -2.45 7.12 -20.25
C HIS A 11 -2.91 8.26 -19.34
N ARG A 12 -3.64 7.96 -18.26
CA ARG A 12 -4.04 9.01 -17.31
C ARG A 12 -2.83 9.66 -16.65
N ASP A 13 -3.06 10.86 -16.14
CA ASP A 13 -2.07 11.53 -15.31
C ASP A 13 -1.91 10.80 -13.97
N TRP A 14 -0.89 9.96 -13.89
CA TRP A 14 -0.59 9.17 -12.70
C TRP A 14 -0.10 10.03 -11.54
N ALA A 15 0.52 11.18 -11.81
CA ALA A 15 0.94 12.11 -10.75
C ALA A 15 -0.29 12.73 -10.10
N ALA A 16 -1.22 13.26 -10.89
CA ALA A 16 -2.48 13.82 -10.38
C ALA A 16 -3.31 12.78 -9.60
N VAL A 17 -3.34 11.53 -10.07
CA VAL A 17 -4.00 10.42 -9.34
C VAL A 17 -3.32 10.16 -8.00
N GLN A 18 -1.99 10.17 -7.97
CA GLN A 18 -1.23 9.93 -6.74
C GLN A 18 -1.41 11.07 -5.72
N ASP A 19 -1.45 12.32 -6.19
CA ASP A 19 -1.72 13.48 -5.35
C ASP A 19 -3.13 13.42 -4.77
N SER A 20 -4.13 13.10 -5.60
CA SER A 20 -5.52 12.93 -5.17
C SER A 20 -5.66 11.82 -4.12
N LYS A 21 -5.02 10.67 -4.33
CA LYS A 21 -4.99 9.58 -3.36
C LYS A 21 -4.36 10.00 -2.04
N SER A 22 -3.23 10.71 -2.10
CA SER A 22 -2.52 11.18 -0.91
C SER A 22 -3.37 12.16 -0.11
N ALA A 23 -4.04 13.10 -0.79
CA ALA A 23 -4.95 14.05 -0.16
C ALA A 23 -6.15 13.34 0.50
N TYR A 24 -6.74 12.36 -0.17
CA TYR A 24 -7.81 11.54 0.37
C TYR A 24 -7.38 10.81 1.65
N TRP A 25 -6.25 10.10 1.63
CA TRP A 25 -5.79 9.35 2.79
C TRP A 25 -5.38 10.25 3.96
N ALA A 26 -4.80 11.42 3.69
CA ALA A 26 -4.54 12.42 4.71
C ALA A 26 -5.85 12.90 5.37
N ASP A 27 -6.91 13.09 4.59
CA ASP A 27 -8.22 13.47 5.11
C ASP A 27 -8.88 12.36 5.94
N GLN A 28 -8.86 11.12 5.44
CA GLN A 28 -9.34 9.96 6.17
C GLN A 28 -8.61 9.79 7.50
N PHE A 29 -7.29 9.95 7.50
CA PHE A 29 -6.48 9.91 8.71
C PHE A 29 -6.88 11.01 9.69
N ARG A 30 -7.07 12.26 9.24
CA ARG A 30 -7.52 13.34 10.12
C ARG A 30 -8.88 13.07 10.75
N ARG A 31 -9.83 12.51 10.00
CA ARG A 31 -11.21 12.27 10.46
C ARG A 31 -11.37 11.05 11.35
N HIS A 32 -10.60 10.01 11.09
CA HIS A 32 -10.84 8.67 11.64
C HIS A 32 -9.60 8.03 12.27
N GLY A 33 -8.47 8.75 12.29
CA GLY A 33 -7.19 8.26 12.77
C GLY A 33 -6.71 7.02 12.01
N TRP A 34 -5.86 6.26 12.68
CA TRP A 34 -5.31 5.00 12.16
C TRP A 34 -6.38 3.95 11.81
N GLY A 35 -7.56 4.02 12.43
CA GLY A 35 -8.63 3.05 12.21
C GLY A 35 -9.20 3.05 10.78
N ALA A 36 -9.15 4.18 10.05
CA ALA A 36 -9.60 4.21 8.65
C ALA A 36 -8.71 3.38 7.73
N ALA A 37 -7.39 3.47 7.90
CA ALA A 37 -6.46 2.66 7.13
C ALA A 37 -6.65 1.17 7.44
N TRP A 38 -6.89 0.82 8.71
CA TRP A 38 -7.10 -0.56 9.13
C TRP A 38 -8.36 -1.17 8.52
N ARG A 39 -9.49 -0.45 8.56
CA ARG A 39 -10.74 -0.90 7.93
C ARG A 39 -10.61 -1.08 6.42
N ALA A 40 -9.89 -0.18 5.76
CA ALA A 40 -9.64 -0.32 4.32
C ALA A 40 -8.76 -1.54 4.01
N ALA A 41 -7.72 -1.79 4.81
CA ALA A 41 -6.88 -2.96 4.67
C ALA A 41 -7.65 -4.27 4.90
N ASP A 42 -8.53 -4.31 5.92
CA ASP A 42 -9.38 -5.46 6.21
C ASP A 42 -10.35 -5.76 5.05
N ALA A 43 -11.02 -4.74 4.53
CA ALA A 43 -11.91 -4.89 3.37
C ALA A 43 -11.16 -5.43 2.14
N LEU A 44 -9.98 -4.88 1.84
CA LEU A 44 -9.13 -5.36 0.75
C LEU A 44 -8.66 -6.80 0.96
N TRP A 45 -8.33 -7.17 2.21
CA TRP A 45 -7.91 -8.52 2.55
C TRP A 45 -9.04 -9.53 2.34
N VAL A 46 -10.27 -9.19 2.76
CA VAL A 46 -11.46 -10.02 2.51
C VAL A 46 -11.69 -10.18 1.01
N ASP A 47 -11.73 -9.07 0.26
CA ASP A 47 -11.99 -9.08 -1.18
C ASP A 47 -10.96 -9.93 -1.95
N VAL A 48 -9.67 -9.79 -1.62
CA VAL A 48 -8.62 -10.59 -2.26
C VAL A 48 -8.80 -12.08 -1.98
N ARG A 49 -9.17 -12.48 -0.77
CA ARG A 49 -9.37 -13.91 -0.45
C ARG A 49 -10.63 -14.48 -1.07
N LEU A 50 -11.63 -13.65 -1.36
CA LEU A 50 -12.79 -14.07 -2.16
C LEU A 50 -12.42 -14.30 -3.62
N ALA A 51 -11.55 -13.46 -4.19
CA ALA A 51 -11.10 -13.59 -5.57
C ALA A 51 -10.02 -14.67 -5.77
N GLN A 52 -9.15 -14.87 -4.77
CA GLN A 52 -8.00 -15.77 -4.77
C GLN A 52 -7.91 -16.48 -3.40
N PRO A 53 -8.61 -17.62 -3.23
CA PRO A 53 -8.69 -18.32 -1.94
C PRO A 53 -7.35 -18.77 -1.35
N GLU A 54 -6.36 -19.02 -2.22
CA GLU A 54 -4.98 -19.37 -1.87
C GLU A 54 -4.17 -18.19 -1.33
N TYR A 55 -4.68 -16.97 -1.44
CA TYR A 55 -4.01 -15.78 -0.94
C TYR A 55 -4.02 -15.70 0.60
N PRO A 56 -2.90 -15.27 1.22
CA PRO A 56 -1.59 -15.14 0.61
C PRO A 56 -0.97 -16.52 0.38
N SER A 57 -0.34 -16.71 -0.77
CA SER A 57 0.42 -17.94 -1.06
C SER A 57 1.71 -17.98 -0.22
N ALA A 58 2.43 -19.11 -0.24
CA ALA A 58 3.75 -19.18 0.40
C ALA A 58 4.74 -18.17 -0.22
N ALA A 59 4.71 -18.00 -1.53
CA ALA A 59 5.55 -17.03 -2.24
C ALA A 59 5.19 -15.58 -1.87
N ASP A 60 3.92 -15.26 -1.64
CA ASP A 60 3.51 -13.92 -1.19
C ASP A 60 4.03 -13.62 0.20
N ARG A 61 3.96 -14.61 1.12
CA ARG A 61 4.52 -14.47 2.47
C ARG A 61 6.04 -14.27 2.46
N GLU A 62 6.75 -15.01 1.61
CA GLU A 62 8.21 -14.87 1.48
C GLU A 62 8.59 -13.49 0.96
N ARG A 63 7.90 -13.00 -0.07
CA ARG A 63 8.13 -11.67 -0.65
C ARG A 63 7.81 -10.56 0.35
N ASP A 64 6.72 -10.69 1.10
CA ASP A 64 6.35 -9.73 2.14
C ASP A 64 7.40 -9.67 3.26
N LEU A 65 7.85 -10.83 3.74
CA LEU A 65 8.94 -10.92 4.72
C LEU A 65 10.22 -10.24 4.21
N ALA A 66 10.61 -10.47 2.96
CA ALA A 66 11.79 -9.84 2.37
C ALA A 66 11.69 -8.30 2.34
N HIS A 67 10.51 -7.76 2.04
CA HIS A 67 10.27 -6.31 2.09
C HIS A 67 10.35 -5.78 3.54
N HIS A 68 9.77 -6.49 4.51
CA HIS A 68 9.85 -6.12 5.92
C HIS A 68 11.29 -6.10 6.44
N LEU A 69 12.10 -7.11 6.09
CA LEU A 69 13.53 -7.15 6.42
C LEU A 69 14.29 -5.97 5.79
N THR A 70 13.98 -5.65 4.53
CA THR A 70 14.58 -4.50 3.84
C THR A 70 14.22 -3.17 4.51
N LEU A 71 12.95 -2.99 4.88
CA LEU A 71 12.48 -1.79 5.58
C LEU A 71 13.15 -1.67 6.95
N ARG A 72 13.19 -2.75 7.73
CA ARG A 72 13.88 -2.80 9.02
C ARG A 72 15.34 -2.36 8.90
N ALA A 73 16.08 -2.93 7.95
CA ALA A 73 17.48 -2.56 7.74
C ALA A 73 17.66 -1.06 7.38
N ARG A 74 16.70 -0.44 6.69
CA ARG A 74 16.71 1.00 6.40
C ARG A 74 16.46 1.82 7.67
N LEU A 75 15.51 1.40 8.51
CA LEU A 75 15.20 2.06 9.77
C LEU A 75 16.38 1.97 10.75
N ASP A 76 17.02 0.80 10.85
CA ASP A 76 18.19 0.58 11.71
C ASP A 76 19.36 1.52 11.29
N ARG A 77 19.60 1.67 9.99
CA ARG A 77 20.59 2.63 9.46
C ARG A 77 20.24 4.07 9.79
N ALA A 78 18.98 4.47 9.61
CA ALA A 78 18.52 5.81 9.92
C ALA A 78 18.69 6.11 11.42
N ALA A 79 18.24 5.21 12.29
CA ALA A 79 18.37 5.34 13.73
C ALA A 79 19.83 5.50 14.16
N SER A 80 20.72 4.66 13.63
CA SER A 80 22.16 4.72 13.91
C SER A 80 22.80 6.05 13.51
N ALA A 81 22.35 6.64 12.38
CA ALA A 81 22.83 7.93 11.93
C ALA A 81 22.37 9.10 12.83
N PHE A 82 21.22 8.96 13.50
CA PHE A 82 20.71 9.94 14.45
C PHE A 82 21.34 9.81 15.84
N THR A 83 21.76 8.62 16.26
CA THR A 83 22.40 8.38 17.57
C THR A 83 23.92 8.60 17.57
N SER A 84 24.55 8.68 16.38
CA SER A 84 26.00 8.92 16.24
C SER A 84 26.36 10.40 16.07
N ARG A 85 25.39 11.31 16.30
CA ARG A 85 25.57 12.76 16.37
C ARG A 85 25.51 13.23 17.81
#